data_AF-A0A6C0EW32-F1
#
_entry.id   AF-A0A6C0EW32-F1
#
_cell.length_a   1.000
_cell.length_b   1.000
_cell.length_c   1.000
_cell.angle_alpha   90.00
_cell.angle_beta   90.00
_cell.angle_gamma   90.00
#
_symmetry.space_group_name_H-M   'P 1'
#
loop_
_entity.id
_entity.type
_entity.pdbx_description
1 polymer ?
#
loop_
_entity_poly.entity_id
_entity_poly.type
_entity_poly.pdbx_seq_one_letter_code
_entity_poly.pdbx_strand_id
1 'polypeptide(L)'
;MSLTKLNYTGRYQHLKGIKIPSYPSLKYQELIRDNRFTVDIDTLHSNDKNSLDIYTNTIPTNIIWTPTDEVVPNPLDMPIQEQSLPPSLSSPSSSVSDNVKQVNPLGFIILRNIINSITNEYWKECYRCIRRLYPDNRILIIDDNSKKQFVSNEVLTNTMIIESEFPKRGEFLPYYYYLRTNFCEKVVILHDSMFIKKYINFNSVVDDYRILIHFGKEFINDRESFPSQINMLRALNSDKLNNFYNKKDQNYWSGCFGSMSVITYKYLKQIDDEFHISRLIPVITCRIDRCAFERILGCILQSKNKTSSLLGHLTLNCDWRLNFNTYKNNSYNSNLPIIKIFTGR
;
A
#
# COMPACT_ATOMS: atom_id res chain seq x y z
N MET A 1 -34.56 22.69 22.00
CA MET A 1 -33.50 23.64 21.59
C MET A 1 -33.28 23.45 20.09
N SER A 2 -33.23 24.55 19.35
CA SER A 2 -33.35 24.62 17.88
C SER A 2 -32.28 23.80 17.13
N LEU A 3 -32.72 22.89 16.25
CA LEU A 3 -31.88 22.14 15.32
C LEU A 3 -31.83 22.87 13.98
N THR A 4 -30.67 23.41 13.65
CA THR A 4 -30.43 24.11 12.37
C THR A 4 -30.19 23.07 11.26
N LYS A 5 -31.12 22.98 10.29
CA LYS A 5 -30.91 22.23 9.04
C LYS A 5 -29.77 22.88 8.23
N LEU A 6 -28.68 22.14 8.00
CA LEU A 6 -27.65 22.55 7.04
C LEU A 6 -28.06 22.09 5.63
N ASN A 7 -28.52 23.03 4.81
CA ASN A 7 -28.70 22.84 3.38
C ASN A 7 -27.41 23.25 2.66
N TYR A 8 -26.75 22.34 1.95
CA TYR A 8 -25.58 22.65 1.14
C TYR A 8 -25.95 22.67 -0.35
N THR A 9 -25.90 23.84 -0.97
CA THR A 9 -26.02 24.02 -2.43
C THR A 9 -24.71 24.57 -2.98
N GLY A 10 -23.84 23.70 -3.49
CA GLY A 10 -22.61 24.10 -4.17
C GLY A 10 -22.83 24.23 -5.68
N ARG A 11 -22.66 25.44 -6.25
CA ARG A 11 -22.51 25.63 -7.70
C ARG A 11 -21.03 25.50 -8.06
N TYR A 12 -20.67 24.55 -8.92
CA TYR A 12 -19.36 24.51 -9.56
C TYR A 12 -19.43 25.21 -10.92
N GLN A 13 -18.93 26.44 -10.97
CA GLN A 13 -18.43 27.06 -12.19
C GLN A 13 -16.90 27.12 -12.06
N HIS A 14 -16.19 26.86 -13.16
CA HIS A 14 -14.73 26.78 -13.33
C HIS A 14 -14.09 25.38 -13.31
N LEU A 15 -14.36 24.62 -14.38
CA LEU A 15 -13.38 23.71 -15.02
C LEU A 15 -13.58 23.77 -16.54
N LYS A 16 -13.36 24.93 -17.16
CA LYS A 16 -13.19 25.04 -18.62
C LYS A 16 -11.69 24.91 -18.90
N GLY A 17 -11.26 23.81 -19.52
CA GLY A 17 -9.92 23.70 -20.14
C GLY A 17 -9.04 22.52 -19.74
N ILE A 18 -9.38 21.73 -18.72
CA ILE A 18 -8.60 20.52 -18.38
C ILE A 18 -9.15 19.34 -19.17
N LYS A 19 -8.42 18.90 -20.22
CA LYS A 19 -8.64 17.60 -20.85
C LYS A 19 -8.21 16.50 -19.87
N ILE A 20 -9.15 15.99 -19.09
CA ILE A 20 -8.96 14.74 -18.35
C ILE A 20 -8.92 13.61 -19.40
N PRO A 21 -7.86 12.79 -19.47
CA PRO A 21 -7.83 11.66 -20.39
C PRO A 21 -9.00 10.72 -20.08
N SER A 22 -9.77 10.39 -21.12
CA SER A 22 -10.91 9.48 -21.05
C SER A 22 -10.48 8.11 -20.52
N TYR A 23 -11.08 7.69 -19.41
CA TYR A 23 -10.98 6.30 -18.96
C TYR A 23 -11.57 5.37 -20.03
N PRO A 24 -10.90 4.27 -20.41
CA PRO A 24 -11.48 3.27 -21.29
C PRO A 24 -12.41 2.37 -20.46
N SER A 25 -13.56 2.91 -20.08
CA SER A 25 -14.72 2.12 -19.69
C SER A 25 -15.93 2.70 -20.40
N LEU A 26 -16.47 1.94 -21.35
CA LEU A 26 -17.44 2.32 -22.39
C LEU A 26 -18.87 2.63 -21.88
N LYS A 27 -19.03 3.21 -20.68
CA LYS A 27 -20.34 3.60 -20.12
C LYS A 27 -20.40 5.01 -19.51
N TYR A 28 -19.41 5.86 -19.78
CA TYR A 28 -19.25 7.13 -19.05
C TYR A 28 -19.78 8.40 -19.75
N GLN A 29 -20.53 8.30 -20.86
CA GLN A 29 -20.98 9.48 -21.61
C GLN A 29 -22.47 9.86 -21.50
N GLU A 30 -23.33 9.09 -20.81
CA GLU A 30 -24.78 9.40 -20.78
C GLU A 30 -25.41 9.83 -19.44
N LEU A 31 -24.64 9.94 -18.36
CA LEU A 31 -25.19 10.29 -17.03
C LEU A 31 -24.75 11.67 -16.50
N ILE A 32 -24.70 12.67 -17.38
CA ILE A 32 -24.56 14.09 -17.00
C ILE A 32 -25.77 14.86 -17.52
N ARG A 33 -26.97 14.49 -17.06
CA ARG A 33 -28.18 15.31 -17.14
C ARG A 33 -29.06 15.04 -15.92
N ASP A 34 -28.62 15.51 -14.75
CA ASP A 34 -29.46 16.28 -13.83
C ASP A 34 -28.76 16.53 -12.49
N ASN A 35 -28.57 17.81 -12.19
CA ASN A 35 -27.78 18.32 -11.07
C ASN A 35 -28.58 18.43 -9.77
N ARG A 36 -29.30 17.37 -9.36
CA ARG A 36 -30.01 17.36 -8.07
C ARG A 36 -30.04 15.96 -7.46
N PHE A 37 -29.32 15.78 -6.35
CA PHE A 37 -29.61 14.72 -5.39
C PHE A 37 -29.51 15.31 -3.98
N THR A 38 -30.61 15.22 -3.25
CA THR A 38 -30.67 15.34 -1.79
C THR A 38 -30.74 13.92 -1.25
N VAL A 39 -29.74 13.51 -0.49
CA VAL A 39 -29.81 12.27 0.31
C VAL A 39 -30.19 12.70 1.71
N ASP A 40 -31.38 12.31 2.13
CA ASP A 40 -31.85 12.48 3.50
C ASP A 40 -31.13 11.45 4.38
N ILE A 41 -30.32 11.92 5.33
CA ILE A 41 -29.51 11.07 6.21
C ILE A 41 -30.39 10.48 7.34
N ASP A 42 -31.58 11.02 7.57
CA ASP A 42 -32.42 10.67 8.72
C ASP A 42 -33.31 9.43 8.48
N THR A 43 -33.36 8.86 7.27
CA THR A 43 -34.28 7.74 6.93
C THR A 43 -33.66 6.34 7.02
N LEU A 44 -32.46 6.17 7.57
CA LEU A 44 -31.77 4.87 7.67
C LEU A 44 -31.45 4.45 9.12
N HIS A 45 -32.36 4.75 10.04
CA HIS A 45 -32.36 4.18 11.39
C HIS A 45 -33.53 3.22 11.58
N SER A 46 -33.34 1.95 11.22
CA SER A 46 -33.96 0.85 11.95
C SER A 46 -33.29 -0.49 11.64
N ASN A 47 -32.87 -1.16 12.71
CA ASN A 47 -32.76 -2.62 12.85
C ASN A 47 -31.67 -3.33 12.04
N ASP A 48 -30.44 -3.33 12.56
CA ASP A 48 -29.68 -4.57 12.67
C ASP A 48 -28.54 -4.41 13.68
N LYS A 49 -28.83 -4.73 14.94
CA LYS A 49 -27.82 -5.07 15.95
C LYS A 49 -27.68 -6.59 15.93
N ASN A 50 -27.13 -7.15 14.85
CA ASN A 50 -26.66 -8.52 14.85
C ASN A 50 -25.15 -8.54 15.08
N SER A 51 -24.75 -9.40 16.01
CA SER A 51 -23.42 -9.59 16.55
C SER A 51 -22.33 -9.59 15.48
N LEU A 52 -21.54 -8.51 15.47
CA LEU A 52 -20.25 -8.51 14.80
C LEU A 52 -19.31 -9.37 15.65
N ASP A 53 -19.25 -10.67 15.38
CA ASP A 53 -18.25 -11.54 15.98
C ASP A 53 -16.88 -10.91 15.72
N ILE A 54 -16.22 -10.55 16.82
CA ILE A 54 -14.89 -9.96 16.81
C ILE A 54 -13.98 -11.00 16.18
N TYR A 55 -13.54 -10.78 14.94
CA TYR A 55 -12.49 -11.58 14.31
C TYR A 55 -11.30 -11.56 15.26
N THR A 56 -11.10 -12.67 15.98
CA THR A 56 -10.06 -12.81 16.99
C THR A 56 -8.70 -12.67 16.33
N ASN A 57 -7.71 -12.20 17.09
CA ASN A 57 -6.32 -12.02 16.66
C ASN A 57 -5.60 -13.38 16.42
N THR A 58 -6.18 -14.26 15.61
CA THR A 58 -5.52 -15.49 15.20
C THR A 58 -4.47 -15.18 14.14
N ILE A 59 -3.26 -15.68 14.34
CA ILE A 59 -2.19 -15.65 13.35
C ILE A 59 -2.70 -16.38 12.09
N PRO A 60 -2.45 -15.86 10.87
CA PRO A 60 -2.87 -16.52 9.64
C PRO A 60 -2.40 -17.99 9.62
N THR A 61 -3.28 -18.91 9.29
CA THR A 61 -2.99 -20.36 9.32
C THR A 61 -2.08 -20.82 8.19
N ASN A 62 -1.91 -20.00 7.15
CA ASN A 62 -1.15 -20.33 5.94
C ASN A 62 0.05 -19.38 5.75
N ILE A 63 1.04 -19.47 6.64
CA ILE A 63 2.32 -18.76 6.50
C ILE A 63 3.35 -19.69 5.87
N ILE A 64 3.85 -19.32 4.69
CA ILE A 64 4.98 -20.01 4.06
C ILE A 64 6.22 -19.13 4.22
N TRP A 65 7.23 -19.66 4.91
CA TRP A 65 8.52 -18.99 5.10
C TRP A 65 9.57 -19.66 4.22
N THR A 66 10.28 -18.88 3.40
CA THR A 66 11.49 -19.39 2.74
C THR A 66 12.68 -19.06 3.63
N PRO A 67 13.37 -20.08 4.20
CA PRO A 67 14.59 -19.83 4.94
C PRO A 67 15.64 -19.16 4.06
N THR A 68 16.53 -18.41 4.71
CA THR A 68 17.78 -18.00 4.07
C THR A 68 18.62 -19.26 3.94
N ASP A 69 18.50 -19.97 2.83
CA ASP A 69 19.40 -21.09 2.55
C ASP A 69 20.86 -20.60 2.60
N GLU A 70 21.71 -21.52 3.02
CA GLU A 70 23.11 -21.37 3.38
C GLU A 70 23.93 -20.55 2.36
N VAL A 71 24.92 -19.85 2.91
CA VAL A 71 25.91 -19.06 2.18
C VAL A 71 26.45 -19.88 1.01
N VAL A 72 26.04 -19.51 -0.21
CA VAL A 72 26.67 -20.00 -1.43
C VAL A 72 28.15 -19.61 -1.36
N PRO A 73 29.11 -20.54 -1.45
CA PRO A 73 30.52 -20.21 -1.41
C PRO A 73 30.86 -19.25 -2.54
N ASN A 74 31.63 -18.23 -2.20
CA ASN A 74 32.16 -17.24 -3.12
C ASN A 74 33.01 -17.95 -4.19
N PRO A 75 32.73 -17.83 -5.51
CA PRO A 75 33.53 -18.50 -6.53
C PRO A 75 34.76 -17.66 -6.87
N LEU A 76 35.69 -17.55 -5.92
CA LEU A 76 37.03 -16.98 -6.12
C LEU A 76 38.04 -17.65 -5.17
N ASP A 77 38.28 -18.95 -5.37
CA ASP A 77 39.49 -19.60 -4.89
C ASP A 77 40.39 -19.90 -6.09
N MET A 78 41.33 -18.99 -6.36
CA MET A 78 42.57 -19.32 -7.07
C MET A 78 43.68 -19.50 -6.03
N PRO A 79 44.58 -20.48 -6.20
CA PRO A 79 45.60 -20.79 -5.21
C PRO A 79 46.70 -19.73 -5.20
N ILE A 80 46.92 -19.11 -4.04
CA ILE A 80 48.09 -18.28 -3.76
C ILE A 80 49.16 -19.18 -3.11
N GLN A 81 50.36 -19.11 -3.67
CA GLN A 81 51.56 -19.83 -3.21
C GLN A 81 51.98 -19.39 -1.80
N GLU A 82 52.37 -20.37 -0.98
CA GLU A 82 52.98 -20.19 0.34
C GLU A 82 54.28 -19.38 0.28
N GLN A 83 54.38 -18.35 1.13
CA GLN A 83 55.65 -17.83 1.62
C GLN A 83 55.58 -17.64 3.14
N SER A 84 56.69 -17.94 3.78
CA SER A 84 56.89 -18.19 5.21
C SER A 84 56.84 -16.96 6.12
N LEU A 85 56.34 -17.17 7.34
CA LEU A 85 56.26 -16.22 8.47
C LEU A 85 57.60 -16.05 9.20
N PRO A 86 57.83 -14.89 9.86
CA PRO A 86 58.60 -14.79 11.09
C PRO A 86 57.72 -14.44 12.32
N PRO A 87 58.25 -14.59 13.55
CA PRO A 87 57.43 -14.86 14.74
C PRO A 87 57.04 -13.65 15.58
N SER A 88 55.88 -13.81 16.23
CA SER A 88 55.41 -13.27 17.53
C SER A 88 55.38 -11.75 17.75
N LEU A 89 54.22 -11.23 18.17
CA LEU A 89 54.06 -10.62 19.51
C LEU A 89 52.58 -10.34 19.87
N SER A 90 52.27 -10.62 21.14
CA SER A 90 51.23 -10.05 22.00
C SER A 90 49.76 -10.04 21.56
N SER A 91 48.98 -10.82 22.30
CA SER A 91 47.54 -10.73 22.49
C SER A 91 47.05 -9.34 22.91
N PRO A 92 45.84 -8.96 22.46
CA PRO A 92 44.84 -8.51 23.42
C PRO A 92 43.50 -9.24 23.24
N SER A 93 42.95 -9.60 24.40
CA SER A 93 41.57 -9.95 24.71
C SER A 93 40.55 -9.80 23.57
N SER A 94 40.14 -10.94 23.02
CA SER A 94 38.91 -11.09 22.26
C SER A 94 37.70 -10.78 23.14
N SER A 95 37.20 -9.56 23.09
CA SER A 95 35.77 -9.35 23.33
C SER A 95 35.05 -10.01 22.16
N VAL A 96 34.42 -11.15 22.41
CA VAL A 96 33.41 -11.74 21.54
C VAL A 96 32.27 -10.72 21.49
N SER A 97 32.35 -9.76 20.57
CA SER A 97 31.22 -8.93 20.23
C SER A 97 30.26 -9.86 19.51
N ASP A 98 29.19 -10.24 20.18
CA ASP A 98 28.03 -10.84 19.55
C ASP A 98 27.67 -9.98 18.35
N ASN A 99 28.04 -10.45 17.15
CA ASN A 99 27.56 -9.92 15.88
C ASN A 99 26.09 -10.33 15.79
N VAL A 100 25.25 -9.73 16.64
CA VAL A 100 23.81 -9.71 16.47
C VAL A 100 23.62 -9.01 15.13
N LYS A 101 23.41 -9.79 14.07
CA LYS A 101 23.01 -9.28 12.75
C LYS A 101 21.90 -8.28 13.01
N GLN A 102 22.23 -7.01 12.83
CA GLN A 102 21.31 -5.91 13.07
C GLN A 102 20.09 -6.20 12.19
N VAL A 103 18.96 -6.56 12.81
CA VAL A 103 17.73 -6.80 12.09
C VAL A 103 17.41 -5.50 11.37
N ASN A 104 17.44 -5.51 10.05
CA ASN A 104 17.16 -4.29 9.28
C ASN A 104 15.73 -3.85 9.62
N PRO A 105 15.53 -2.66 10.21
CA PRO A 105 14.21 -2.24 10.69
C PRO A 105 13.22 -2.04 9.54
N LEU A 106 13.71 -1.95 8.30
CA LEU A 106 12.91 -1.76 7.10
C LEU A 106 12.58 -3.10 6.42
N GLY A 107 11.31 -3.30 6.10
CA GLY A 107 10.80 -4.36 5.23
C GLY A 107 10.00 -3.82 4.05
N PHE A 108 9.57 -4.72 3.18
CA PHE A 108 8.67 -4.41 2.07
C PHE A 108 7.45 -5.31 2.13
N ILE A 109 6.28 -4.78 1.75
CA ILE A 109 5.07 -5.55 1.53
C ILE A 109 4.67 -5.41 0.07
N ILE A 110 4.53 -6.53 -0.63
CA ILE A 110 4.01 -6.57 -2.01
C ILE A 110 2.59 -7.15 -1.97
N LEU A 111 1.61 -6.36 -2.39
CA LEU A 111 0.28 -6.84 -2.69
C LEU A 111 0.26 -7.49 -4.08
N ARG A 112 -0.01 -8.79 -4.14
CA ARG A 112 0.05 -9.62 -5.35
C ARG A 112 -1.34 -10.14 -5.72
N ASN A 113 -1.71 -10.04 -7.00
CA ASN A 113 -2.89 -10.71 -7.56
C ASN A 113 -2.65 -11.14 -9.01
N ILE A 114 -2.20 -12.38 -9.20
CA ILE A 114 -1.84 -12.92 -10.52
C ILE A 114 -3.07 -13.53 -11.18
N ILE A 115 -3.49 -12.97 -12.32
CA ILE A 115 -4.65 -13.45 -13.09
C ILE A 115 -4.30 -13.95 -14.49
N ASN A 116 -3.08 -13.67 -14.96
CA ASN A 116 -2.51 -14.08 -16.24
C ASN A 116 -0.98 -13.97 -16.22
N SER A 117 -0.33 -14.41 -17.30
CA SER A 117 1.13 -14.37 -17.46
C SER A 117 1.74 -12.96 -17.33
N ILE A 118 1.07 -11.92 -17.84
CA ILE A 118 1.57 -10.54 -17.73
C ILE A 118 1.59 -10.09 -16.26
N THR A 119 0.54 -10.37 -15.50
CA THR A 119 0.52 -10.06 -14.06
C THR A 119 1.50 -10.89 -13.25
N ASN A 120 1.86 -12.08 -13.73
CA ASN A 120 2.96 -12.85 -13.16
C ASN A 120 4.30 -12.14 -13.37
N GLU A 121 4.51 -11.48 -14.51
CA GLU A 121 5.71 -10.69 -14.73
C GLU A 121 5.77 -9.41 -13.87
N TYR A 122 4.61 -8.78 -13.56
CA TYR A 122 4.58 -7.59 -12.71
C TYR A 122 5.19 -7.83 -11.34
N TRP A 123 4.66 -8.80 -10.58
CA TRP A 123 5.15 -9.02 -9.21
C TRP A 123 6.61 -9.49 -9.19
N LYS A 124 7.03 -10.31 -10.17
CA LYS A 124 8.43 -10.74 -10.31
C LYS A 124 9.36 -9.56 -10.54
N GLU A 125 8.97 -8.65 -11.43
CA GLU A 125 9.74 -7.43 -11.68
C GLU A 125 9.79 -6.53 -10.43
N CYS A 126 8.67 -6.36 -9.73
CA CYS A 126 8.60 -5.64 -8.46
C CYS A 126 9.57 -6.24 -7.43
N TYR A 127 9.49 -7.55 -7.21
CA TYR A 127 10.37 -8.30 -6.31
C TYR A 127 11.85 -8.13 -6.69
N ARG A 128 12.21 -8.33 -7.97
CA ARG A 128 13.59 -8.18 -8.47
C ARG A 128 14.11 -6.75 -8.31
N CYS A 129 13.26 -5.74 -8.52
CA CYS A 129 13.63 -4.35 -8.30
C CYS A 129 13.95 -4.07 -6.83
N ILE A 130 13.16 -4.62 -5.90
CA ILE A 130 13.44 -4.51 -4.46
C ILE A 130 14.74 -5.24 -4.14
N ARG A 131 14.88 -6.52 -4.52
CA ARG A 131 16.07 -7.33 -4.23
C ARG A 131 17.37 -6.73 -4.78
N ARG A 132 17.33 -6.09 -5.95
CA ARG A 132 18.51 -5.40 -6.52
C ARG A 132 18.97 -4.22 -5.66
N LEU A 133 18.06 -3.51 -5.01
CA LEU A 133 18.37 -2.28 -4.27
C LEU A 133 18.39 -2.49 -2.74
N TYR A 134 17.77 -3.56 -2.25
CA TYR A 134 17.56 -3.91 -0.86
C TYR A 134 17.74 -5.43 -0.68
N PRO A 135 18.95 -5.97 -0.94
CA PRO A 135 19.18 -7.41 -1.05
C PRO A 135 18.77 -8.17 0.20
N ASP A 136 19.08 -7.62 1.38
CA ASP A 136 18.90 -8.29 2.67
C ASP A 136 17.58 -7.96 3.37
N ASN A 137 16.80 -6.99 2.88
CA ASN A 137 15.56 -6.57 3.53
C ASN A 137 14.48 -7.66 3.46
N ARG A 138 13.67 -7.79 4.51
CA ARG A 138 12.55 -8.74 4.52
C ARG A 138 11.48 -8.30 3.52
N ILE A 139 10.91 -9.27 2.80
CA ILE A 139 9.76 -9.02 1.93
C ILE A 139 8.59 -9.89 2.41
N LEU A 140 7.43 -9.28 2.61
CA LEU A 140 6.17 -9.97 2.80
C LEU A 140 5.34 -9.84 1.52
N ILE A 141 5.02 -10.96 0.89
CA ILE A 141 4.09 -11.02 -0.23
C ILE A 141 2.73 -11.42 0.31
N ILE A 142 1.72 -10.58 0.07
CA ILE A 142 0.33 -10.88 0.38
C ILE A 142 -0.38 -11.22 -0.91
N ASP A 143 -0.81 -12.46 -1.02
CA ASP A 143 -1.50 -12.96 -2.20
C ASP A 143 -3.02 -12.78 -2.05
N ASP A 144 -3.60 -11.85 -2.81
CA ASP A 144 -5.04 -11.61 -2.89
C ASP A 144 -5.67 -12.52 -3.97
N ASN A 145 -5.65 -13.83 -3.70
CA ASN A 145 -6.34 -14.86 -4.48
C ASN A 145 -5.86 -14.99 -5.94
N SER A 146 -4.54 -15.10 -6.14
CA SER A 146 -3.91 -15.38 -7.43
C SER A 146 -4.34 -16.73 -8.02
N LYS A 147 -4.50 -16.77 -9.33
CA LYS A 147 -4.72 -17.99 -10.12
C LYS A 147 -3.43 -18.80 -10.18
N LYS A 148 -3.36 -19.88 -9.40
CA LYS A 148 -2.17 -20.73 -9.21
C LYS A 148 -1.53 -21.22 -10.52
N GLN A 149 -2.33 -21.49 -11.56
CA GLN A 149 -1.84 -21.89 -12.89
C GLN A 149 -0.90 -20.88 -13.57
N PHE A 150 -0.91 -19.60 -13.16
CA PHE A 150 -0.03 -18.56 -13.69
C PHE A 150 1.12 -18.22 -12.73
N VAL A 151 1.11 -18.75 -11.51
CA VAL A 151 2.15 -18.48 -10.51
C VAL A 151 3.36 -19.32 -10.87
N SER A 152 4.44 -18.67 -11.28
CA SER A 152 5.71 -19.35 -11.53
C SER A 152 6.52 -19.52 -10.25
N ASN A 153 7.34 -20.56 -10.20
CA ASN A 153 8.35 -20.72 -9.16
C ASN A 153 9.45 -19.66 -9.36
N GLU A 154 9.54 -18.69 -8.46
CA GLU A 154 10.66 -17.76 -8.36
C GLU A 154 11.45 -18.17 -7.10
N VAL A 155 12.78 -18.14 -7.16
CA VAL A 155 13.60 -18.36 -5.97
C VAL A 155 13.49 -17.12 -5.08
N LEU A 156 12.88 -17.29 -3.90
CA LEU A 156 12.63 -16.20 -2.96
C LEU A 156 13.58 -16.30 -1.77
N THR A 157 14.30 -15.20 -1.49
CA THR A 157 15.20 -15.09 -0.35
C THR A 157 14.60 -14.14 0.68
N ASN A 158 14.75 -14.42 1.98
CA ASN A 158 14.23 -13.59 3.08
C ASN A 158 12.79 -13.08 2.83
N THR A 159 11.92 -13.98 2.39
CA THR A 159 10.57 -13.65 1.93
C THR A 159 9.55 -14.55 2.61
N MET A 160 8.46 -13.93 3.05
CA MET A 160 7.28 -14.62 3.56
C MET A 160 6.15 -14.44 2.56
N ILE A 161 5.35 -15.48 2.34
CA ILE A 161 4.11 -15.38 1.58
C ILE A 161 2.93 -15.68 2.51
N ILE A 162 1.92 -14.82 2.49
CA ILE A 162 0.61 -15.05 3.10
C ILE A 162 -0.40 -15.20 1.97
N GLU A 163 -1.08 -16.34 1.96
CA GLU A 163 -2.27 -16.54 1.12
C GLU A 163 -3.48 -15.99 1.86
N SER A 164 -4.03 -14.88 1.37
CA SER A 164 -5.11 -14.20 2.08
C SER A 164 -6.39 -15.02 2.07
N GLU A 165 -6.97 -15.23 3.25
CA GLU A 165 -8.31 -15.81 3.41
C GLU A 165 -9.44 -14.82 3.02
N PHE A 166 -9.11 -13.55 2.79
CA PHE A 166 -10.05 -12.49 2.43
C PHE A 166 -9.87 -12.08 0.97
N PRO A 167 -10.48 -12.81 0.01
CA PRO A 167 -10.35 -12.48 -1.40
C PRO A 167 -10.95 -11.12 -1.72
N LYS A 168 -10.36 -10.39 -2.66
CA LYS A 168 -10.79 -9.09 -3.19
C LYS A 168 -10.64 -7.91 -2.23
N ARG A 169 -9.96 -8.07 -1.09
CA ARG A 169 -9.69 -6.98 -0.15
C ARG A 169 -8.51 -6.11 -0.60
N GLY A 170 -7.70 -6.62 -1.53
CA GLY A 170 -6.63 -5.90 -2.22
C GLY A 170 -5.85 -4.94 -1.34
N GLU A 171 -5.93 -3.65 -1.66
CA GLU A 171 -5.19 -2.54 -1.05
C GLU A 171 -5.28 -2.45 0.48
N PHE A 172 -6.30 -3.04 1.10
CA PHE A 172 -6.44 -3.10 2.55
C PHE A 172 -5.56 -4.16 3.22
N LEU A 173 -5.31 -5.28 2.54
CA LEU A 173 -4.64 -6.45 3.11
C LEU A 173 -3.24 -6.16 3.67
N PRO A 174 -2.39 -5.32 3.04
CA PRO A 174 -1.10 -4.93 3.61
C PRO A 174 -1.18 -4.40 5.03
N TYR A 175 -2.15 -3.53 5.31
CA TYR A 175 -2.34 -2.95 6.65
C TYR A 175 -2.86 -3.99 7.64
N TYR A 176 -3.81 -4.82 7.19
CA TYR A 176 -4.41 -5.87 8.00
C TYR A 176 -3.38 -6.92 8.47
N TYR A 177 -2.55 -7.43 7.56
CA TYR A 177 -1.55 -8.45 7.91
C TYR A 177 -0.30 -7.85 8.56
N TYR A 178 0.05 -6.59 8.27
CA TYR A 178 1.17 -5.96 8.95
C TYR A 178 0.92 -5.82 10.45
N LEU A 179 -0.30 -5.44 10.86
CA LEU A 179 -0.71 -5.40 12.27
C LEU A 179 -0.57 -6.75 13.00
N ARG A 180 -0.81 -7.86 12.28
CA ARG A 180 -0.80 -9.24 12.83
C ARG A 180 0.58 -9.86 12.87
N THR A 181 1.42 -9.52 11.91
CA THR A 181 2.74 -10.13 11.76
C THR A 181 3.83 -9.34 12.46
N ASN A 182 3.71 -8.00 12.52
CA ASN A 182 4.74 -7.09 13.02
C ASN A 182 6.16 -7.49 12.55
N PHE A 183 6.29 -7.90 11.28
CA PHE A 183 7.52 -8.58 10.84
C PHE A 183 8.70 -7.63 10.67
N CYS A 184 8.46 -6.32 10.63
CA CYS A 184 9.46 -5.25 10.59
C CYS A 184 8.93 -4.04 11.37
N GLU A 185 9.81 -3.13 11.77
CA GLU A 185 9.43 -1.88 12.44
C GLU A 185 8.83 -0.87 11.46
N LYS A 186 9.35 -0.84 10.24
CA LYS A 186 8.93 0.04 9.15
C LYS A 186 8.77 -0.76 7.87
N VAL A 187 7.71 -0.50 7.11
CA VAL A 187 7.49 -1.19 5.84
C VAL A 187 7.19 -0.22 4.71
N VAL A 188 7.64 -0.57 3.51
CA VAL A 188 7.20 0.04 2.26
C VAL A 188 6.14 -0.86 1.63
N ILE A 189 4.91 -0.36 1.51
CA ILE A 189 3.76 -1.06 0.96
C ILE A 189 3.63 -0.69 -0.52
N LEU A 190 3.71 -1.71 -1.38
CA LEU A 190 3.70 -1.58 -2.83
C LEU A 190 2.65 -2.49 -3.46
N HIS A 191 2.14 -2.09 -4.61
CA HIS A 191 1.46 -3.03 -5.50
C HIS A 191 2.51 -3.82 -6.29
N ASP A 192 2.14 -5.01 -6.75
CA ASP A 192 2.92 -5.81 -7.69
C ASP A 192 3.31 -5.08 -9.00
N SER A 193 2.64 -3.99 -9.37
CA SER A 193 2.96 -3.18 -10.56
C SER A 193 3.78 -1.90 -10.25
N MET A 194 4.44 -1.83 -9.10
CA MET A 194 5.39 -0.76 -8.74
C MET A 194 6.84 -1.21 -8.80
N PHE A 195 7.68 -0.47 -9.50
CA PHE A 195 9.09 -0.81 -9.73
C PHE A 195 10.01 0.27 -9.17
N ILE A 196 10.78 -0.08 -8.13
CA ILE A 196 11.79 0.82 -7.59
C ILE A 196 13.02 0.81 -8.52
N LYS A 197 13.37 1.98 -9.05
CA LYS A 197 14.47 2.16 -10.01
C LYS A 197 15.73 2.75 -9.40
N LYS A 198 15.59 3.45 -8.26
CA LYS A 198 16.69 4.08 -7.54
C LYS A 198 16.59 3.73 -6.06
N TYR A 199 17.74 3.58 -5.40
CA TYR A 199 17.78 3.41 -3.96
C TYR A 199 17.17 4.64 -3.26
N ILE A 200 16.35 4.41 -2.23
CA ILE A 200 15.73 5.45 -1.41
C ILE A 200 15.98 5.03 0.04
N ASN A 201 16.63 5.90 0.81
CA ASN A 201 16.77 5.65 2.25
C ASN A 201 15.46 5.94 2.97
N PHE A 202 14.52 5.00 2.92
CA PHE A 202 13.19 5.15 3.54
C PHE A 202 13.26 5.38 5.05
N ASN A 203 14.31 4.89 5.71
CA ASN A 203 14.51 5.11 7.15
C ASN A 203 14.76 6.58 7.48
N SER A 204 15.49 7.31 6.62
CA SER A 204 15.83 8.71 6.88
C SER A 204 14.77 9.71 6.42
N VAL A 205 13.83 9.30 5.56
CA VAL A 205 12.82 10.21 5.00
C VAL A 205 11.43 10.06 5.63
N VAL A 206 11.18 9.00 6.41
CA VAL A 206 9.85 8.72 6.97
C VAL A 206 9.98 8.39 8.45
N ASP A 207 9.38 9.23 9.29
CA ASP A 207 9.30 8.99 10.74
C ASP A 207 8.16 8.03 11.05
N ASP A 208 6.91 8.49 10.92
CA ASP A 208 5.71 7.70 11.21
C ASP A 208 5.13 7.03 9.97
N TYR A 209 4.76 7.85 8.97
CA TYR A 209 4.24 7.38 7.71
C TYR A 209 4.52 8.39 6.59
N ARG A 210 4.44 7.93 5.35
CA ARG A 210 4.43 8.76 4.15
C ARG A 210 3.69 8.07 3.03
N ILE A 211 2.67 8.74 2.50
CA ILE A 211 1.98 8.30 1.28
C ILE A 211 2.98 8.36 0.12
N LEU A 212 3.04 7.32 -0.73
CA LEU A 212 3.94 7.35 -1.89
C LEU A 212 3.43 8.33 -2.96
N ILE A 213 2.17 8.18 -3.35
CA ILE A 213 1.51 9.01 -4.37
C ILE A 213 0.15 9.45 -3.81
N HIS A 214 -0.14 10.75 -3.85
CA HIS A 214 -1.42 11.27 -3.38
C HIS A 214 -2.29 11.78 -4.52
N PHE A 215 -3.58 11.95 -4.26
CA PHE A 215 -4.50 12.66 -5.15
C PHE A 215 -5.32 13.71 -4.39
N GLY A 216 -5.70 14.79 -5.09
CA GLY A 216 -6.38 15.94 -4.53
C GLY A 216 -7.90 15.85 -4.48
N LYS A 217 -8.51 17.01 -4.24
CA LYS A 217 -9.97 17.20 -4.09
C LYS A 217 -10.77 16.68 -5.29
N GLU A 218 -10.19 16.74 -6.48
CA GLU A 218 -10.79 16.30 -7.74
C GLU A 218 -11.06 14.78 -7.79
N PHE A 219 -10.35 13.98 -6.97
CA PHE A 219 -10.55 12.54 -6.89
C PHE A 219 -11.15 12.08 -5.54
N ILE A 220 -11.18 12.96 -4.53
CA ILE A 220 -11.78 12.70 -3.21
C ILE A 220 -13.31 12.72 -3.26
N ASN A 221 -13.90 13.55 -4.12
CA ASN A 221 -15.35 13.68 -4.29
C ASN A 221 -15.90 12.79 -5.41
N ASP A 222 -15.25 11.64 -5.62
CA ASP A 222 -15.71 10.64 -6.57
C ASP A 222 -17.10 10.12 -6.17
N ARG A 223 -18.07 10.28 -7.08
CA ARG A 223 -19.46 9.90 -6.85
C ARG A 223 -19.64 8.38 -6.85
N GLU A 224 -18.83 7.65 -7.61
CA GLU A 224 -18.97 6.20 -7.75
C GLU A 224 -18.62 5.49 -6.44
N SER A 225 -17.50 5.85 -5.81
CA SER A 225 -17.05 5.26 -4.55
C SER A 225 -17.67 5.87 -3.30
N PHE A 226 -18.44 6.97 -3.40
CA PHE A 226 -18.99 7.67 -2.24
C PHE A 226 -19.85 6.79 -1.33
N PRO A 227 -20.80 5.96 -1.83
CA PRO A 227 -21.56 5.06 -0.97
C PRO A 227 -20.66 4.11 -0.16
N SER A 228 -19.63 3.54 -0.80
CA SER A 228 -18.66 2.69 -0.12
C SER A 228 -17.84 3.47 0.91
N GLN A 229 -17.46 4.72 0.64
CA GLN A 229 -16.79 5.58 1.63
C GLN A 229 -17.65 5.77 2.89
N ILE A 230 -18.96 6.03 2.72
CA ILE A 230 -19.89 6.18 3.85
C ILE A 230 -20.05 4.87 4.62
N ASN A 231 -20.13 3.72 3.95
CA ASN A 231 -20.20 2.42 4.60
C ASN A 231 -18.96 2.12 5.45
N MET A 232 -17.77 2.49 4.97
CA MET A 232 -16.53 2.36 5.75
C MET A 232 -16.51 3.27 6.97
N LEU A 233 -16.93 4.53 6.82
CA LEU A 233 -17.01 5.47 7.95
C LEU A 233 -17.99 4.98 9.03
N ARG A 234 -19.13 4.41 8.63
CA ARG A 234 -20.07 3.74 9.53
C ARG A 234 -19.44 2.54 10.23
N ALA A 235 -18.70 1.70 9.51
CA ALA A 235 -18.03 0.54 10.09
C ALA A 235 -16.95 0.92 11.11
N LEU A 236 -16.19 2.00 10.84
CA LEU A 236 -15.20 2.53 11.78
C LEU A 236 -15.86 3.19 13.00
N ASN A 237 -17.05 3.76 12.81
CA ASN A 237 -17.90 4.35 13.86
C ASN A 237 -17.15 5.37 14.73
N SER A 238 -16.58 6.41 14.10
CA SER A 238 -15.79 7.44 14.77
C SER A 238 -16.23 8.84 14.37
N ASP A 239 -16.87 9.57 15.28
CA ASP A 239 -17.29 10.96 15.05
C ASP A 239 -16.11 11.88 14.73
N LYS A 240 -14.97 11.65 15.39
CA LYS A 240 -13.73 12.38 15.12
C LYS A 240 -13.30 12.20 13.66
N LEU A 241 -13.29 10.97 13.17
CA LEU A 241 -12.92 10.68 11.78
C LEU A 241 -13.96 11.24 10.80
N ASN A 242 -15.25 11.11 11.10
CA ASN A 242 -16.34 11.64 10.28
C ASN A 242 -16.22 13.16 10.13
N ASN A 243 -15.98 13.87 11.24
CA ASN A 243 -15.76 15.31 11.24
C ASN A 243 -14.51 15.71 10.44
N PHE A 244 -13.42 14.94 10.56
CA PHE A 244 -12.20 15.19 9.79
C PHE A 244 -12.38 14.94 8.29
N TYR A 245 -13.04 13.84 7.93
CA TYR A 245 -13.39 13.49 6.55
C TYR A 245 -14.26 14.57 5.89
N ASN A 246 -15.26 15.09 6.61
CA ASN A 246 -16.21 16.08 6.11
C ASN A 246 -15.60 17.44 5.78
N LYS A 247 -14.37 17.73 6.23
CA LYS A 247 -13.66 18.95 5.81
C LYS A 247 -13.46 19.00 4.29
N LYS A 248 -13.30 17.84 3.63
CA LYS A 248 -13.19 17.67 2.16
C LYS A 248 -12.30 18.71 1.47
N ASP A 249 -11.24 19.13 2.15
CA ASP A 249 -10.29 20.14 1.71
C ASP A 249 -8.89 19.52 1.73
N GLN A 250 -8.22 19.65 0.59
CA GLN A 250 -6.87 19.14 0.34
C GLN A 250 -5.86 19.66 1.35
N ASN A 251 -6.09 20.80 1.99
CA ASN A 251 -5.24 21.34 3.04
C ASN A 251 -5.21 20.42 4.27
N TYR A 252 -6.32 19.73 4.56
CA TYR A 252 -6.42 18.82 5.71
C TYR A 252 -5.97 17.41 5.38
N TRP A 253 -6.37 16.87 4.23
CA TRP A 253 -5.96 15.53 3.82
C TRP A 253 -6.05 15.34 2.31
N SER A 254 -5.22 14.44 1.80
CA SER A 254 -5.24 13.94 0.41
C SER A 254 -5.53 12.44 0.36
N GLY A 255 -6.02 11.93 -0.75
CA GLY A 255 -6.19 10.48 -0.90
C GLY A 255 -4.85 9.76 -1.08
N CYS A 256 -4.79 8.49 -0.67
CA CYS A 256 -3.61 7.64 -0.78
C CYS A 256 -3.76 6.73 -2.02
N PHE A 257 -3.20 7.14 -3.16
CA PHE A 257 -3.36 6.38 -4.40
C PHE A 257 -2.81 4.95 -4.26
N GLY A 258 -3.60 3.94 -4.61
CA GLY A 258 -3.29 2.52 -4.38
C GLY A 258 -3.10 2.14 -2.91
N SER A 259 -3.43 3.01 -1.96
CA SER A 259 -3.08 2.77 -0.54
C SER A 259 -1.58 2.48 -0.34
N MET A 260 -0.72 3.02 -1.22
CA MET A 260 0.72 2.75 -1.23
C MET A 260 1.42 3.75 -0.33
N SER A 261 2.14 3.25 0.68
CA SER A 261 2.76 4.09 1.71
C SER A 261 4.04 3.47 2.26
N VAL A 262 4.82 4.30 2.95
CA VAL A 262 5.81 3.83 3.93
C VAL A 262 5.19 4.08 5.30
N ILE A 263 5.23 3.11 6.21
CA ILE A 263 4.58 3.24 7.51
C ILE A 263 5.31 2.43 8.58
N THR A 264 5.41 2.99 9.79
CA THR A 264 5.90 2.25 10.96
C THR A 264 4.80 1.41 11.58
N TYR A 265 5.18 0.27 12.16
CA TYR A 265 4.25 -0.57 12.90
C TYR A 265 3.63 0.21 14.05
N LYS A 266 4.45 0.97 14.79
CA LYS A 266 4.01 1.83 15.90
C LYS A 266 2.89 2.77 15.47
N TYR A 267 3.06 3.49 14.36
CA TYR A 267 2.03 4.42 13.89
C TYR A 267 0.77 3.69 13.44
N LEU A 268 0.90 2.61 12.66
CA LEU A 268 -0.26 1.83 12.22
C LEU A 268 -1.02 1.22 13.40
N LYS A 269 -0.32 0.76 14.43
CA LYS A 269 -0.93 0.22 15.66
C LYS A 269 -1.72 1.29 16.40
N GLN A 270 -1.20 2.51 16.52
CA GLN A 270 -1.94 3.63 17.10
C GLN A 270 -3.19 4.00 16.30
N ILE A 271 -3.14 3.88 14.97
CA ILE A 271 -4.28 4.07 14.09
C ILE A 271 -5.34 2.97 14.32
N ASP A 272 -4.92 1.72 14.43
CA ASP A 272 -5.82 0.59 14.70
C ASP A 272 -6.42 0.62 16.11
N ASP A 273 -5.66 1.07 17.11
CA ASP A 273 -6.17 1.29 18.46
C ASP A 273 -7.25 2.38 18.52
N GLU A 274 -7.17 3.38 17.65
CA GLU A 274 -8.13 4.48 17.60
C GLU A 274 -9.37 4.16 16.73
N PHE A 275 -9.17 3.48 15.59
CA PHE A 275 -10.22 3.31 14.59
C PHE A 275 -10.64 1.86 14.35
N HIS A 276 -9.92 0.89 14.91
CA HIS A 276 -10.15 -0.55 14.73
C HIS A 276 -10.34 -0.93 13.25
N ILE A 277 -9.29 -0.73 12.45
CA ILE A 277 -9.37 -0.83 10.98
C ILE A 277 -9.73 -2.25 10.51
N SER A 278 -9.60 -3.27 11.37
CA SER A 278 -10.11 -4.63 11.14
C SER A 278 -11.62 -4.67 10.84
N ARG A 279 -12.40 -3.69 11.32
CA ARG A 279 -13.84 -3.53 11.02
C ARG A 279 -14.12 -3.27 9.53
N LEU A 280 -13.08 -2.97 8.74
CA LEU A 280 -13.20 -2.77 7.30
C LEU A 280 -13.25 -4.08 6.49
N ILE A 281 -12.82 -5.22 7.06
CA ILE A 281 -12.87 -6.54 6.39
C ILE A 281 -14.23 -6.88 5.74
N PRO A 282 -15.37 -6.74 6.46
CA PRO A 282 -16.68 -7.10 5.90
C PRO A 282 -17.20 -6.10 4.86
N VAL A 283 -16.70 -4.85 4.85
CA VAL A 283 -17.22 -3.79 3.95
C VAL A 283 -16.35 -3.55 2.71
N ILE A 284 -15.13 -4.07 2.67
CA ILE A 284 -14.27 -4.03 1.48
C ILE A 284 -14.39 -5.36 0.76
N THR A 285 -15.19 -5.41 -0.32
CA THR A 285 -15.49 -6.67 -1.01
C THR A 285 -15.34 -6.60 -2.53
N CYS A 286 -15.28 -5.40 -3.10
CA CYS A 286 -15.15 -5.18 -4.53
C CYS A 286 -14.19 -4.02 -4.87
N ARG A 287 -13.93 -3.83 -6.16
CA ARG A 287 -13.04 -2.76 -6.67
C ARG A 287 -13.47 -1.36 -6.22
N ILE A 288 -14.76 -1.07 -6.25
CA ILE A 288 -15.29 0.25 -5.85
C ILE A 288 -14.99 0.50 -4.37
N ASP A 289 -15.13 -0.52 -3.52
CA ASP A 289 -14.76 -0.42 -2.11
C ASP A 289 -13.26 -0.17 -1.95
N ARG A 290 -12.39 -0.85 -2.72
CA ARG A 290 -10.95 -0.60 -2.66
C ARG A 290 -10.59 0.83 -3.09
N CYS A 291 -11.25 1.36 -4.12
CA CYS A 291 -11.14 2.77 -4.48
C CYS A 291 -11.59 3.68 -3.33
N ALA A 292 -12.72 3.39 -2.67
CA ALA A 292 -13.16 4.12 -1.49
C ALA A 292 -12.12 4.06 -0.34
N PHE A 293 -11.51 2.89 -0.14
CA PHE A 293 -10.48 2.68 0.88
C PHE A 293 -9.27 3.60 0.67
N GLU A 294 -8.84 3.88 -0.56
CA GLU A 294 -7.77 4.87 -0.82
C GLU A 294 -8.06 6.26 -0.23
N ARG A 295 -9.35 6.67 -0.21
CA ARG A 295 -9.80 7.94 0.36
C ARG A 295 -9.83 7.84 1.89
N ILE A 296 -10.47 6.79 2.39
CA ILE A 296 -10.65 6.57 3.83
C ILE A 296 -9.30 6.38 4.53
N LEU A 297 -8.39 5.61 3.94
CA LEU A 297 -7.03 5.43 4.45
C LEU A 297 -6.26 6.75 4.43
N GLY A 298 -6.32 7.52 3.34
CA GLY A 298 -5.70 8.85 3.30
C GLY A 298 -6.19 9.74 4.44
N CYS A 299 -7.50 9.75 4.69
CA CYS A 299 -8.13 10.46 5.80
C CYS A 299 -7.66 9.96 7.17
N ILE A 300 -7.63 8.64 7.38
CA ILE A 300 -7.18 8.01 8.64
C ILE A 300 -5.71 8.35 8.93
N LEU A 301 -4.81 8.15 7.97
CA LEU A 301 -3.38 8.37 8.16
C LEU A 301 -3.06 9.84 8.44
N GLN A 302 -3.83 10.79 7.88
CA GLN A 302 -3.61 12.24 8.05
C GLN A 302 -4.40 12.85 9.21
N SER A 303 -5.19 12.06 9.96
CA SER A 303 -6.08 12.55 11.02
C SER A 303 -5.36 13.20 12.21
N LYS A 304 -4.10 12.81 12.46
CA LYS A 304 -3.24 13.37 13.53
C LYS A 304 -2.29 14.43 13.00
N ASN A 305 -1.58 14.09 11.92
CA ASN A 305 -0.65 14.98 11.26
C ASN A 305 -0.62 14.67 9.77
N LYS A 306 -0.63 15.71 8.94
CA LYS A 306 -0.53 15.56 7.49
C LYS A 306 0.92 15.64 7.03
N THR A 307 1.36 14.65 6.25
CA THR A 307 2.67 14.65 5.60
C THR A 307 2.55 14.92 4.11
N SER A 308 3.58 15.49 3.48
CA SER A 308 3.71 15.46 2.02
C SER A 308 3.89 14.02 1.52
N SER A 309 3.43 13.72 0.30
CA SER A 309 3.71 12.42 -0.32
C SER A 309 5.14 12.37 -0.86
N LEU A 310 5.70 11.16 -0.95
CA LEU A 310 7.10 10.97 -1.37
C LEU A 310 7.33 11.35 -2.84
N LEU A 311 6.40 10.98 -3.72
CA LEU A 311 6.53 11.21 -5.16
C LEU A 311 5.71 12.42 -5.61
N GLY A 312 4.80 12.93 -4.78
CA GLY A 312 3.90 14.03 -5.14
C GLY A 312 2.53 13.57 -5.64
N HIS A 313 1.94 14.38 -6.52
CA HIS A 313 0.57 14.21 -7.01
C HIS A 313 0.48 13.13 -8.11
N LEU A 314 -0.64 12.41 -8.15
CA LEU A 314 -0.92 11.33 -9.11
C LEU A 314 -0.67 11.75 -10.57
N THR A 315 -1.17 12.91 -10.98
CA THR A 315 -1.07 13.39 -12.36
C THR A 315 0.36 13.69 -12.85
N LEU A 316 1.32 13.86 -11.92
CA LEU A 316 2.71 14.18 -12.26
C LEU A 316 3.60 12.95 -12.36
N ASN A 317 3.23 11.87 -11.68
CA ASN A 317 4.11 10.72 -11.46
C ASN A 317 3.64 9.44 -12.14
N CYS A 318 2.59 9.54 -12.93
CA CYS A 318 1.90 8.40 -13.48
C CYS A 318 1.55 8.65 -14.94
N ASP A 319 2.26 7.95 -15.83
CA ASP A 319 1.87 7.89 -17.24
C ASP A 319 0.85 6.77 -17.43
N TRP A 320 -0.41 7.14 -17.60
CA TRP A 320 -1.53 6.22 -17.81
C TRP A 320 -1.40 5.37 -19.07
N ARG A 321 -0.49 5.71 -19.99
CA ARG A 321 -0.22 4.96 -21.23
C ARG A 321 0.92 3.96 -21.07
N LEU A 322 1.66 4.03 -19.97
CA LEU A 322 2.78 3.13 -19.72
C LEU A 322 2.27 1.71 -19.46
N ASN A 323 2.69 0.77 -20.30
CA ASN A 323 2.45 -0.66 -20.16
C ASN A 323 3.76 -1.42 -19.91
N PHE A 324 3.66 -2.72 -19.59
CA PHE A 324 4.83 -3.53 -19.24
C PHE A 324 5.88 -3.61 -20.35
N ASN A 325 5.44 -3.76 -21.59
CA ASN A 325 6.34 -3.94 -22.72
C ASN A 325 7.15 -2.66 -22.98
N THR A 326 6.49 -1.50 -22.93
CA THR A 326 7.16 -0.20 -23.03
C THR A 326 8.17 0.01 -21.90
N TYR A 327 7.83 -0.40 -20.67
CA TYR A 327 8.75 -0.38 -19.54
C TYR A 327 9.96 -1.31 -19.76
N LYS A 328 9.73 -2.57 -20.18
CA LYS A 328 10.78 -3.59 -20.35
C LYS A 328 11.75 -3.27 -21.48
N ASN A 329 11.26 -2.69 -22.57
CA ASN A 329 12.08 -2.35 -23.73
C ASN A 329 12.91 -1.08 -23.53
N ASN A 330 12.97 -0.54 -22.31
CA ASN A 330 13.64 0.73 -21.95
C ASN A 330 13.22 1.92 -22.84
N SER A 331 12.07 1.82 -23.51
CA SER A 331 11.51 2.91 -24.33
C SER A 331 10.89 4.00 -23.46
N TYR A 332 10.76 3.75 -22.15
CA TYR A 332 10.32 4.72 -21.16
C TYR A 332 11.52 5.28 -20.39
N ASN A 333 12.01 6.43 -20.83
CA ASN A 333 13.06 7.17 -20.12
C ASN A 333 12.43 8.05 -19.04
N SER A 334 12.44 7.56 -17.80
CA SER A 334 11.95 8.33 -16.65
C SER A 334 12.99 8.40 -15.57
N ASN A 335 13.25 9.61 -15.08
CA ASN A 335 14.11 9.87 -13.95
C ASN A 335 13.45 9.55 -12.59
N LEU A 336 12.18 9.12 -12.60
CA LEU A 336 11.43 8.81 -11.39
C LEU A 336 12.08 7.65 -10.61
N PRO A 337 12.21 7.76 -9.28
CA PRO A 337 12.83 6.72 -8.47
C PRO A 337 11.93 5.48 -8.32
N ILE A 338 10.62 5.63 -8.53
CA ILE A 338 9.64 4.54 -8.55
C ILE A 338 8.71 4.75 -9.75
N ILE A 339 8.45 3.67 -10.50
CA ILE A 339 7.55 3.65 -11.64
C ILE A 339 6.30 2.83 -11.28
N LYS A 340 5.12 3.33 -11.63
CA LYS A 340 3.84 2.60 -11.49
C LYS A 340 3.29 2.27 -12.87
N ILE A 341 2.96 1.00 -13.11
CA ILE A 341 2.19 0.57 -14.29
C ILE A 341 0.72 0.43 -13.91
N PHE A 342 -0.15 1.00 -14.76
CA PHE A 342 -1.59 0.98 -14.58
C PHE A 342 -2.21 -0.24 -15.24
N THR A 343 -2.85 -1.09 -14.44
CA THR A 343 -3.38 -2.36 -14.93
C THR A 343 -4.90 -2.47 -14.80
N GLY A 344 -5.58 -1.46 -14.25
CA GLY A 344 -7.03 -1.47 -14.04
C GLY A 344 -7.54 -2.66 -13.21
N ARG A 345 -6.71 -3.21 -12.31
CA ARG A 345 -7.04 -4.37 -11.46
C ARG A 345 -7.58 -3.96 -10.11
#